data_AF-A0A3D3FQH5-F1
#
_entry.id   AF-A0A3D3FQH5-F1
#
_cell.length_a   1.000
_cell.length_b   1.000
_cell.length_c   1.000
_cell.angle_alpha   90.00
_cell.angle_beta   90.00
_cell.angle_gamma   90.00
#
_symmetry.space_group_name_H-M   'P 1'
#
loop_
_entity.id
_entity.type
_entity.pdbx_description
1 polymer ?
#
loop_
_entity_poly.entity_id
_entity_poly.type
_entity_poly.pdbx_seq_one_letter_code
_entity_poly.pdbx_strand_id
1 'polypeptide(L)'
;MKKNLRNSFRIQMVLSVFGVFILLVLSTTYILFSSIRMQEIADSSFQKERNLKSMQESLMTYQTPLLEYLSTRSSNALAKLLVDSQTLRNKIPANMPKSTDSTELREREVYALILSFLDMADAAVEAKRGRNIAGYIPVYEEMTRLLKYINEEVEKLSTERFRDQLDAYGVFVADFRNIQLWNLLFIIFISFFSILLLLRAVEKMTDPMVRLSEMATELSDGHFGVEDIKTSSIYEIDHVVEAFNRMKNEIGKYIEEIRWQENIKQEYMQERLRNLKMEELVRRMEIYTL
;
A
#
# COMPACT_ATOMS: atom_id res chain seq x y z
N MET A 1 -20.30 38.01 1.85
CA MET A 1 -20.11 36.68 2.49
C MET A 1 -18.89 35.99 1.90
N LYS A 2 -17.93 35.59 2.74
CA LYS A 2 -16.68 34.94 2.33
C LYS A 2 -17.00 33.50 1.89
N LYS A 3 -16.71 33.17 0.63
CA LYS A 3 -16.85 31.83 0.06
C LYS A 3 -15.93 30.88 0.82
N ASN A 4 -16.48 30.14 1.79
CA ASN A 4 -15.71 29.23 2.63
C ASN A 4 -15.46 27.94 1.82
N LEU A 5 -14.48 27.99 0.91
CA LEU A 5 -14.10 26.90 -0.01
C LEU A 5 -13.92 25.54 0.69
N ARG A 6 -13.60 25.52 1.99
CA ARG A 6 -13.42 24.30 2.78
C ARG A 6 -14.70 23.48 3.00
N ASN A 7 -15.88 24.11 2.91
CA ASN A 7 -17.18 23.44 3.12
C ASN A 7 -17.95 23.22 1.82
N SER A 8 -17.24 23.25 0.68
CA SER A 8 -17.88 23.02 -0.61
C SER A 8 -18.29 21.55 -0.79
N PHE A 9 -19.52 21.30 -1.25
CA PHE A 9 -20.06 19.97 -1.55
C PHE A 9 -19.13 19.17 -2.48
N ARG A 10 -18.66 19.80 -3.56
CA ARG A 10 -17.71 19.17 -4.50
C ARG A 10 -16.38 18.87 -3.84
N ILE A 11 -15.88 19.75 -2.98
CA ILE A 11 -14.61 19.56 -2.28
C ILE A 11 -14.72 18.44 -1.24
N GLN A 12 -15.83 18.33 -0.50
CA GLN A 12 -16.06 17.20 0.40
C GLN A 12 -16.20 15.87 -0.37
N MET A 13 -16.84 15.87 -1.54
CA MET A 13 -16.91 14.67 -2.40
C MET A 13 -15.51 14.21 -2.81
N VAL A 14 -14.75 15.13 -3.39
CA VAL A 14 -13.40 14.87 -3.89
C VAL A 14 -12.50 14.44 -2.74
N LEU A 15 -12.53 15.12 -1.59
CA LEU A 15 -11.76 14.73 -0.41
C LEU A 15 -12.12 13.34 0.11
N SER A 16 -13.39 12.96 0.11
CA SER A 16 -13.83 11.64 0.62
C SER A 16 -13.36 10.53 -0.31
N VAL A 17 -13.55 10.68 -1.63
CA VAL A 17 -13.13 9.70 -2.64
C VAL A 17 -11.61 9.63 -2.72
N PHE A 18 -10.91 10.77 -2.81
CA PHE A 18 -9.44 10.78 -2.79
C PHE A 18 -8.87 10.30 -1.46
N GLY A 19 -9.54 10.55 -0.34
CA GLY A 19 -9.14 10.05 0.96
C GLY A 19 -9.14 8.52 1.00
N VAL A 20 -10.22 7.89 0.53
CA VAL A 20 -10.30 6.43 0.39
C VAL A 20 -9.24 5.91 -0.59
N PHE A 21 -9.07 6.57 -1.73
CA PHE A 21 -8.07 6.18 -2.72
C PHE A 21 -6.64 6.24 -2.18
N ILE A 22 -6.25 7.33 -1.53
CA ILE A 22 -4.93 7.50 -0.90
C ILE A 22 -4.72 6.44 0.16
N LEU A 23 -5.74 6.17 0.97
CA LEU A 23 -5.69 5.16 2.02
C LEU A 23 -5.49 3.75 1.43
N LEU A 24 -6.15 3.41 0.32
CA LEU A 24 -5.91 2.17 -0.41
C LEU A 24 -4.49 2.10 -1.00
N VAL A 25 -4.00 3.18 -1.61
CA VAL A 25 -2.64 3.24 -2.19
C VAL A 25 -1.56 3.10 -1.11
N LEU A 26 -1.71 3.75 0.04
CA LEU A 26 -0.79 3.62 1.16
C LEU A 26 -0.80 2.19 1.72
N SER A 27 -1.98 1.58 1.83
CA SER A 27 -2.13 0.19 2.26
C SER A 27 -1.44 -0.79 1.30
N THR A 28 -1.69 -0.69 -0.01
CA THR A 28 -1.04 -1.56 -0.99
C THR A 28 0.47 -1.35 -1.05
N THR A 29 0.94 -0.10 -0.91
CA THR A 29 2.37 0.21 -0.83
C THR A 29 3.02 -0.42 0.39
N TYR A 30 2.37 -0.35 1.56
CA TYR A 30 2.84 -1.00 2.78
C TYR A 30 2.95 -2.53 2.62
N ILE A 31 1.93 -3.17 2.04
CA ILE A 31 1.91 -4.61 1.77
C ILE A 31 3.04 -5.01 0.82
N LEU A 32 3.26 -4.23 -0.26
CA LEU A 32 4.34 -4.46 -1.20
C LEU A 32 5.72 -4.34 -0.52
N PHE A 33 5.93 -3.31 0.27
CA PHE A 33 7.18 -3.11 1.00
C PHE A 33 7.45 -4.23 2.00
N SER A 34 6.42 -4.68 2.73
CA SER A 34 6.50 -5.85 3.61
C SER A 34 6.90 -7.12 2.85
N SER A 35 6.34 -7.31 1.66
CA SER A 35 6.61 -8.48 0.81
C SER A 35 8.04 -8.47 0.24
N ILE A 36 8.52 -7.32 -0.24
CA ILE A 36 9.90 -7.17 -0.78
C ILE A 36 10.93 -7.45 0.32
N ARG A 37 10.75 -6.85 1.50
CA ARG A 37 11.64 -7.08 2.64
C ARG A 37 11.74 -8.57 2.99
N MET A 38 10.63 -9.29 2.90
CA MET A 38 10.58 -10.72 3.17
C MET A 38 11.35 -11.53 2.11
N GLN A 39 11.26 -11.12 0.84
CA GLN A 39 12.00 -11.72 -0.25
C GLN A 39 13.52 -11.51 -0.11
N GLU A 40 13.96 -10.34 0.35
CA GLU A 40 15.39 -10.06 0.62
C GLU A 40 15.95 -10.94 1.75
N ILE A 41 15.20 -11.14 2.83
CA ILE A 41 15.59 -12.03 3.94
C ILE A 41 15.73 -13.47 3.44
N ALA A 42 14.79 -13.92 2.59
CA ALA A 42 14.89 -15.23 1.95
C ALA A 42 16.14 -15.31 1.05
N ASP A 43 16.32 -14.38 0.11
CA ASP A 43 17.39 -14.46 -0.90
C ASP A 43 18.79 -14.40 -0.26
N SER A 44 19.03 -13.48 0.67
CA SER A 44 20.35 -13.31 1.31
C SER A 44 20.90 -14.57 1.99
N SER A 45 20.03 -15.39 2.58
CA SER A 45 20.40 -16.66 3.22
C SER A 45 20.81 -17.72 2.18
N PHE A 46 20.15 -17.74 1.01
CA PHE A 46 20.48 -18.67 -0.07
C PHE A 46 21.70 -18.24 -0.89
N GLN A 47 21.98 -16.94 -1.00
CA GLN A 47 23.12 -16.43 -1.77
C GLN A 47 24.47 -16.85 -1.16
N LYS A 48 24.60 -16.85 0.17
CA LYS A 48 25.84 -17.29 0.84
C LYS A 48 26.17 -18.76 0.52
N GLU A 49 25.18 -19.65 0.61
CA GLU A 49 25.37 -21.07 0.27
C GLU A 49 25.64 -21.29 -1.21
N ARG A 50 24.96 -20.54 -2.08
CA ARG A 50 25.24 -20.58 -3.52
C ARG A 50 26.68 -20.16 -3.83
N ASN A 51 27.18 -19.14 -3.16
CA ASN A 51 28.55 -18.65 -3.36
C ASN A 51 29.60 -19.66 -2.90
N LEU A 52 29.46 -20.24 -1.70
CA LEU A 52 30.37 -21.27 -1.21
C LEU A 52 30.39 -22.50 -2.11
N LYS A 53 29.20 -23.00 -2.52
CA LYS A 53 29.10 -24.12 -3.45
C LYS A 53 29.74 -23.81 -4.81
N SER A 54 29.53 -22.60 -5.34
CA SER A 54 30.14 -22.18 -6.60
C SER A 54 31.68 -22.12 -6.51
N MET A 55 32.23 -21.68 -5.38
CA MET A 55 33.68 -21.70 -5.14
C MET A 55 34.22 -23.13 -5.04
N GLN A 56 33.50 -24.01 -4.34
CA GLN A 56 33.83 -25.43 -4.23
C GLN A 56 33.92 -26.10 -5.61
N GLU A 57 32.90 -25.92 -6.44
CA GLU A 57 32.89 -26.44 -7.82
C GLU A 57 34.04 -25.86 -8.66
N SER A 58 34.30 -24.56 -8.53
CA SER A 58 35.40 -23.89 -9.23
C SER A 58 36.77 -24.47 -8.81
N LEU A 59 36.99 -24.74 -7.52
CA LEU A 59 38.21 -25.37 -7.00
C LEU A 59 38.38 -26.82 -7.50
N MET A 60 37.30 -27.59 -7.59
CA MET A 60 37.36 -28.93 -8.18
C MET A 60 37.76 -28.87 -9.65
N THR A 61 37.18 -27.94 -10.42
CA THR A 61 37.54 -27.78 -11.83
C THR A 61 38.95 -27.24 -12.05
N TYR A 62 39.50 -26.49 -11.08
CA TYR A 62 40.85 -25.90 -11.12
C TYR A 62 41.97 -26.94 -11.19
N GLN A 63 41.78 -28.14 -10.61
CA GLN A 63 42.81 -29.19 -10.62
C GLN A 63 43.17 -29.68 -12.04
N THR A 64 42.21 -29.66 -12.97
CA THR A 64 42.41 -30.18 -14.33
C THR A 64 43.42 -29.36 -15.13
N PRO A 65 43.24 -28.03 -15.31
CA PRO A 65 44.22 -27.21 -16.00
C PRO A 65 45.54 -27.12 -15.23
N LEU A 66 45.52 -27.26 -13.90
CA LEU A 66 46.74 -27.29 -13.08
C LEU A 66 47.60 -28.50 -13.43
N LEU A 67 46.99 -29.68 -13.43
CA LEU A 67 47.67 -30.92 -13.79
C LEU A 67 48.15 -30.88 -15.24
N GLU A 68 47.33 -30.36 -16.16
CA GLU A 68 47.70 -30.21 -17.58
C GLU A 68 48.94 -29.31 -17.71
N TYR A 69 48.98 -28.15 -17.03
CA TYR A 69 50.12 -27.25 -17.05
C TYR A 69 51.37 -27.87 -16.42
N LEU A 70 51.23 -28.48 -15.24
CA LEU A 70 52.33 -29.13 -14.54
C LEU A 70 52.88 -30.34 -15.32
N SER A 71 52.09 -30.96 -16.20
CA SER A 71 52.53 -32.06 -17.05
C SER A 71 53.15 -31.57 -18.37
N THR A 72 52.48 -30.65 -19.06
CA THR A 72 52.77 -30.32 -20.47
C THR A 72 53.38 -28.93 -20.69
N ARG A 73 53.28 -28.02 -19.71
CA ARG A 73 53.57 -26.58 -19.85
C ARG A 73 52.71 -25.88 -20.91
N SER A 74 51.51 -26.40 -21.18
CA SER A 74 50.52 -25.80 -22.09
C SER A 74 50.24 -24.34 -21.73
N SER A 75 50.50 -23.41 -22.65
CA SER A 75 50.20 -21.99 -22.47
C SER A 75 48.70 -21.74 -22.30
N ASN A 76 47.86 -22.56 -22.96
CA ASN A 76 46.41 -22.49 -22.82
C ASN A 76 45.97 -22.89 -21.40
N ALA A 77 46.56 -23.95 -20.85
CA ALA A 77 46.31 -24.37 -19.47
C ALA A 77 46.74 -23.29 -18.47
N LEU A 78 47.89 -22.64 -18.68
CA LEU A 78 48.35 -21.52 -17.86
C LEU A 78 47.40 -20.33 -17.90
N ALA A 79 46.96 -19.92 -19.10
CA ALA A 79 46.03 -18.81 -19.26
C ALA A 79 44.71 -19.09 -18.51
N LYS A 80 44.19 -20.32 -18.63
CA LYS A 80 42.99 -20.75 -17.90
C LYS A 80 43.19 -20.71 -16.38
N LEU A 81 44.33 -21.21 -15.87
CA LEU A 81 44.64 -21.16 -14.43
C LEU A 81 44.67 -19.76 -13.86
N LEU A 82 45.26 -18.81 -14.58
CA LEU A 82 45.34 -17.41 -14.14
C LEU A 82 43.94 -16.78 -14.07
N VAL A 83 43.10 -17.05 -15.06
CA VAL A 83 41.70 -16.58 -15.07
C VAL A 83 40.90 -17.22 -13.93
N ASP A 84 41.02 -18.52 -13.75
CA ASP A 84 40.30 -19.25 -12.70
C ASP A 84 40.75 -18.79 -11.29
N SER A 85 42.07 -18.60 -11.08
CA SER A 85 42.63 -18.09 -9.83
C SER A 85 42.11 -16.69 -9.50
N GLN A 86 42.16 -15.76 -10.47
CA GLN A 86 41.65 -14.41 -10.27
C GLN A 86 40.15 -14.39 -9.99
N THR A 87 39.37 -15.23 -10.70
CA THR A 87 37.92 -15.34 -10.51
C THR A 87 37.59 -15.84 -9.11
N LEU A 88 38.30 -16.86 -8.62
CA LEU A 88 38.15 -17.37 -7.26
C LEU A 88 38.53 -16.31 -6.21
N ARG A 89 39.67 -15.63 -6.35
CA ARG A 89 40.09 -14.56 -5.43
C ARG A 89 39.06 -13.43 -5.36
N ASN A 90 38.49 -13.04 -6.51
CA ASN A 90 37.48 -11.98 -6.58
C ASN A 90 36.15 -12.35 -5.92
N LYS A 91 35.81 -13.64 -5.81
CA LYS A 91 34.60 -14.10 -5.12
C LYS A 91 34.76 -14.02 -3.59
N ILE A 92 35.98 -13.96 -3.06
CA ILE A 92 36.24 -13.91 -1.61
C ILE A 92 36.06 -12.46 -1.13
N PRO A 93 35.25 -12.21 -0.09
CA PRO A 93 35.00 -10.86 0.39
C PRO A 93 36.28 -10.22 0.97
N ALA A 94 36.59 -9.00 0.51
CA ALA A 94 37.82 -8.27 0.88
C ALA A 94 37.89 -7.90 2.37
N ASN A 95 36.73 -7.67 3.00
CA ASN A 95 36.61 -7.33 4.41
C ASN A 95 35.60 -8.27 5.07
N MET A 96 36.09 -9.25 5.83
CA MET A 96 35.23 -10.06 6.68
C MET A 96 35.09 -9.39 8.04
N PRO A 97 33.86 -9.08 8.50
CA PRO A 97 33.65 -8.53 9.83
C PRO A 97 34.17 -9.50 10.89
N LYS A 98 34.76 -8.96 11.97
CA LYS A 98 35.13 -9.76 13.13
C LYS A 98 33.85 -10.17 13.85
N SER A 99 33.39 -11.38 13.58
CA SER A 99 32.25 -11.96 14.26
C SER A 99 32.68 -12.89 15.38
N THR A 100 31.82 -13.00 16.39
CA THR A 100 31.94 -13.99 17.48
C THR A 100 31.10 -15.24 17.18
N ASP A 101 30.31 -15.23 16.10
CA ASP A 101 29.52 -16.36 15.66
C ASP A 101 30.42 -17.48 15.12
N SER A 102 30.24 -18.70 15.63
CA SER A 102 30.98 -19.89 15.22
C SER A 102 30.84 -20.19 13.72
N THR A 103 29.67 -19.93 13.15
CA THR A 103 29.37 -20.22 11.74
C THR A 103 30.07 -19.23 10.81
N GLU A 104 30.15 -17.96 11.19
CA GLU A 104 30.89 -16.93 10.44
C GLU A 104 32.41 -17.11 10.57
N LEU A 105 32.88 -17.59 11.73
CA LEU A 105 34.30 -17.93 11.93
C LEU A 105 34.75 -19.10 11.05
N ARG A 106 33.94 -20.16 10.94
CA ARG A 106 34.20 -21.29 10.05
C ARG A 106 34.17 -20.90 8.57
N GLU A 107 33.23 -20.05 8.15
CA GLU A 107 33.20 -19.53 6.78
C GLU A 107 34.47 -18.73 6.46
N ARG A 108 34.95 -17.91 7.40
CA ARG A 108 36.24 -17.22 7.25
C ARG A 108 37.41 -18.20 7.14
N GLU A 109 37.40 -19.27 7.93
CA GLU A 109 38.42 -20.31 7.86
C GLU A 109 38.43 -20.97 6.47
N VAL A 110 37.27 -21.34 5.94
CA VAL A 110 37.13 -21.87 4.57
C VAL A 110 37.73 -20.89 3.55
N TYR A 111 37.39 -19.61 3.61
CA TYR A 111 37.98 -18.62 2.69
C TYR A 111 39.50 -18.51 2.81
N ALA A 112 40.05 -18.60 4.03
CA ALA A 112 41.50 -18.60 4.24
C ALA A 112 42.16 -19.85 3.65
N LEU A 113 41.53 -21.03 3.77
CA LEU A 113 42.00 -22.27 3.15
C LEU A 113 41.97 -22.18 1.63
N ILE A 114 40.94 -21.57 1.04
CA ILE A 114 40.84 -21.33 -0.41
C ILE A 114 41.97 -20.40 -0.88
N LEU A 115 42.25 -19.32 -0.16
CA LEU A 115 43.38 -18.44 -0.48
C LEU A 115 44.72 -19.18 -0.41
N SER A 116 44.91 -19.99 0.64
CA SER A 116 46.12 -20.80 0.80
C SER A 116 46.29 -21.80 -0.36
N PHE A 117 45.20 -22.44 -0.81
CA PHE A 117 45.22 -23.31 -1.99
C PHE A 117 45.67 -22.56 -3.25
N LEU A 118 45.17 -21.33 -3.48
CA LEU A 118 45.54 -20.52 -4.63
C LEU A 118 47.00 -20.03 -4.54
N ASP A 119 47.49 -19.70 -3.36
CA ASP A 119 48.90 -19.32 -3.15
C ASP A 119 49.84 -20.52 -3.40
N MET A 120 49.44 -21.73 -2.99
CA MET A 120 50.17 -22.96 -3.34
C MET A 120 50.15 -23.23 -4.85
N ALA A 121 49.04 -22.95 -5.53
CA ALA A 121 48.94 -23.07 -6.98
C ALA A 121 49.93 -22.15 -7.70
N ASP A 122 50.01 -20.89 -7.26
CA ASP A 122 50.95 -19.90 -7.79
C ASP A 122 52.40 -20.37 -7.55
N ALA A 123 52.71 -20.89 -6.36
CA ALA A 123 54.02 -21.47 -6.06
C ALA A 123 54.36 -22.69 -6.94
N ALA A 124 53.40 -23.58 -7.21
CA ALA A 124 53.59 -24.73 -8.09
C ALA A 124 53.84 -24.29 -9.55
N VAL A 125 53.14 -23.26 -10.02
CA VAL A 125 53.35 -22.66 -11.34
C VAL A 125 54.76 -22.06 -11.44
N GLU A 126 55.20 -21.29 -10.45
CA GLU A 126 56.55 -20.71 -10.42
C GLU A 126 57.64 -21.78 -10.35
N ALA A 127 57.47 -22.83 -9.54
CA ALA A 127 58.38 -23.97 -9.49
C ALA A 127 58.48 -24.68 -10.85
N LYS A 128 57.35 -24.87 -11.55
CA LYS A 128 57.34 -25.44 -12.90
C LYS A 128 58.05 -24.52 -13.91
N ARG A 129 57.85 -23.20 -13.84
CA ARG A 129 58.54 -22.20 -14.67
C ARG A 129 60.05 -22.27 -14.47
N GLY A 130 60.50 -22.31 -13.21
CA GLY A 130 61.90 -22.48 -12.80
C GLY A 130 62.51 -23.86 -13.06
N ARG A 131 61.77 -24.79 -13.68
CA ARG A 131 62.20 -26.18 -13.96
C ARG A 131 62.52 -27.01 -12.70
N ASN A 132 61.97 -26.62 -11.55
CA ASN A 132 62.15 -27.33 -10.28
C ASN A 132 61.12 -28.46 -10.13
N ILE A 133 61.44 -29.64 -10.67
CA ILE A 133 60.55 -30.81 -10.65
C ILE A 133 60.33 -31.34 -9.23
N ALA A 134 61.39 -31.35 -8.40
CA ALA A 134 61.29 -31.75 -7.00
C ALA A 134 60.43 -30.78 -6.17
N GLY A 135 60.20 -29.57 -6.66
CA GLY A 135 59.43 -28.53 -5.98
C GLY A 135 57.91 -28.61 -6.20
N TYR A 136 57.43 -28.92 -7.42
CA TYR A 136 55.98 -28.81 -7.69
C TYR A 136 55.17 -30.09 -7.40
N ILE A 137 55.78 -31.28 -7.46
CA ILE A 137 55.09 -32.56 -7.16
C ILE A 137 54.55 -32.60 -5.72
N PRO A 138 55.38 -32.34 -4.66
CA PRO A 138 54.87 -32.37 -3.30
C PRO A 138 53.84 -31.27 -3.03
N VAL A 139 53.98 -30.09 -3.67
CA VAL A 139 53.01 -29.00 -3.59
C VAL A 139 51.67 -29.43 -4.19
N TYR A 140 51.67 -30.12 -5.33
CA TYR A 140 50.43 -30.62 -5.93
C TYR A 140 49.72 -31.68 -5.06
N GLU A 141 50.49 -32.58 -4.42
CA GLU A 141 49.93 -33.55 -3.47
C GLU A 141 49.35 -32.88 -2.22
N GLU A 142 50.02 -31.86 -1.69
CA GLU A 142 49.52 -31.05 -0.57
C GLU A 142 48.25 -30.29 -0.95
N MET A 143 48.23 -29.66 -2.13
CA MET A 143 47.03 -29.01 -2.68
C MET A 143 45.85 -29.98 -2.83
N THR A 144 46.12 -31.23 -3.24
CA THR A 144 45.07 -32.24 -3.36
C THR A 144 44.48 -32.62 -1.99
N ARG A 145 45.33 -32.72 -0.96
CA ARG A 145 44.88 -32.94 0.42
C ARG A 145 44.10 -31.74 0.95
N LEU A 146 44.59 -30.53 0.71
CA LEU A 146 43.92 -29.30 1.10
C LEU A 146 42.55 -29.16 0.43
N LEU A 147 42.43 -29.49 -0.86
CA LEU A 147 41.14 -29.48 -1.56
C LEU A 147 40.14 -30.45 -0.93
N LYS A 148 40.59 -31.66 -0.57
CA LYS A 148 39.74 -32.63 0.13
C LYS A 148 39.26 -32.07 1.47
N TYR A 149 40.16 -31.45 2.24
CA TYR A 149 39.82 -30.82 3.52
C TYR A 149 38.84 -29.65 3.35
N ILE A 150 39.05 -28.77 2.37
CA ILE A 150 38.12 -27.68 2.02
C ILE A 150 36.73 -28.24 1.70
N ASN A 151 36.66 -29.31 0.90
CA ASN A 151 35.38 -29.94 0.55
C ASN A 151 34.65 -30.49 1.78
N GLU A 152 35.35 -31.19 2.67
CA GLU A 152 34.78 -31.72 3.91
C GLU A 152 34.31 -30.60 4.84
N GLU A 153 35.06 -29.51 4.98
CA GLU A 153 34.65 -28.37 5.80
C GLU A 153 33.48 -27.59 5.20
N VAL A 154 33.43 -27.41 3.88
CA VAL A 154 32.26 -26.82 3.18
C VAL A 154 31.02 -27.69 3.38
N GLU A 155 31.14 -29.01 3.28
CA GLU A 155 30.02 -29.93 3.49
C GLU A 155 29.51 -29.91 4.94
N LYS A 156 30.43 -29.91 5.93
CA LYS A 156 30.07 -29.75 7.34
C LYS A 156 29.39 -28.42 7.61
N LEU A 157 29.97 -27.33 7.12
CA LEU A 157 29.41 -25.98 7.26
C LEU A 157 28.01 -25.89 6.64
N SER A 158 27.82 -26.46 5.45
CA SER A 158 26.53 -26.47 4.78
C SER A 158 25.51 -27.35 5.50
N THR A 159 25.94 -28.50 6.04
CA THR A 159 25.07 -29.38 6.83
C THR A 159 24.64 -28.74 8.15
N GLU A 160 25.56 -28.07 8.85
CA GLU A 160 25.26 -27.33 10.07
C GLU A 160 24.32 -26.15 9.77
N ARG A 161 24.63 -25.35 8.74
CA ARG A 161 23.75 -24.29 8.27
C ARG A 161 22.38 -24.82 7.90
N PHE A 162 22.29 -25.94 7.20
CA PHE A 162 21.01 -26.54 6.82
C PHE A 162 20.25 -27.06 8.03
N ARG A 163 20.92 -27.64 9.03
CA ARG A 163 20.28 -28.10 10.27
C ARG A 163 19.74 -26.91 11.08
N ASP A 164 20.56 -25.88 11.27
CA ASP A 164 20.17 -24.66 11.98
C ASP A 164 19.11 -23.88 11.19
N GLN A 165 19.21 -23.89 9.85
CA GLN A 165 18.22 -23.32 8.95
C GLN A 165 16.95 -24.16 8.88
N LEU A 166 16.93 -25.47 9.08
CA LEU A 166 15.69 -26.26 9.02
C LEU A 166 14.74 -25.88 10.17
N ASP A 167 15.28 -25.77 11.39
CA ASP A 167 14.53 -25.29 12.55
C ASP A 167 14.11 -23.83 12.35
N ALA A 168 15.02 -22.98 11.86
CA ALA A 168 14.73 -21.59 11.56
C ALA A 168 13.81 -21.40 10.33
N TYR A 169 13.77 -22.34 9.39
CA TYR A 169 12.94 -22.30 8.17
C TYR A 169 11.51 -22.69 8.51
N GLY A 170 11.31 -23.64 9.42
CA GLY A 170 10.00 -23.90 10.01
C GLY A 170 9.42 -22.65 10.66
N VAL A 171 10.24 -21.92 11.41
CA VAL A 171 9.87 -20.62 12.01
C VAL A 171 9.66 -19.55 10.93
N PHE A 172 10.55 -19.44 9.94
CA PHE A 172 10.44 -18.49 8.82
C PHE A 172 9.15 -18.69 8.02
N VAL A 173 8.77 -19.92 7.71
CA VAL A 173 7.53 -20.25 7.00
C VAL A 173 6.31 -19.96 7.88
N ALA A 174 6.39 -20.22 9.20
CA ALA A 174 5.34 -19.87 10.14
C ALA A 174 5.15 -18.36 10.26
N ASP A 175 6.24 -17.59 10.36
CA ASP A 175 6.27 -16.14 10.41
C ASP A 175 5.80 -15.54 9.09
N PHE A 176 6.21 -16.10 7.96
CA PHE A 176 5.73 -15.74 6.62
C PHE A 176 4.21 -15.89 6.53
N ARG A 177 3.69 -17.04 6.96
CA ARG A 177 2.25 -17.29 6.97
C ARG A 177 1.53 -16.34 7.93
N ASN A 178 2.11 -16.06 9.09
CA ASN A 178 1.55 -15.08 10.04
C ASN A 178 1.49 -13.68 9.43
N ILE A 179 2.56 -13.19 8.82
CA ILE A 179 2.59 -11.90 8.14
C ILE A 179 1.57 -11.86 7.01
N GLN A 180 1.44 -12.93 6.24
CA GLN A 180 0.45 -13.03 5.17
C GLN A 180 -0.99 -13.00 5.71
N LEU A 181 -1.27 -13.70 6.81
CA LEU A 181 -2.54 -13.64 7.51
C LEU A 181 -2.82 -12.22 8.05
N TRP A 182 -1.83 -11.56 8.64
CA TRP A 182 -1.97 -10.18 9.10
C TRP A 182 -2.22 -9.19 7.97
N ASN A 183 -1.52 -9.33 6.84
CA ASN A 183 -1.78 -8.53 5.64
C ASN A 183 -3.18 -8.77 5.09
N LEU A 184 -3.67 -10.02 5.09
CA LEU A 184 -5.03 -10.34 4.67
C LEU A 184 -6.08 -9.73 5.62
N LEU A 185 -5.90 -9.86 6.94
CA LEU A 185 -6.76 -9.22 7.93
C LEU A 185 -6.74 -7.69 7.79
N PHE A 186 -5.56 -7.12 7.53
CA PHE A 186 -5.40 -5.69 7.29
C PHE A 186 -6.17 -5.25 6.03
N ILE A 187 -6.12 -6.01 4.94
CA ILE A 187 -6.93 -5.75 3.73
C ILE A 187 -8.42 -5.79 4.07
N ILE A 188 -8.89 -6.82 4.79
CA ILE A 188 -10.31 -6.93 5.15
C ILE A 188 -10.74 -5.72 5.99
N PHE A 189 -9.94 -5.35 6.99
CA PHE A 189 -10.23 -4.23 7.87
C PHE A 189 -10.22 -2.89 7.12
N ILE A 190 -9.21 -2.67 6.27
CA ILE A 190 -9.08 -1.42 5.50
C ILE A 190 -10.24 -1.29 4.52
N SER A 191 -10.64 -2.37 3.85
CA SER A 191 -11.77 -2.38 2.92
C SER A 191 -13.09 -2.11 3.64
N PHE A 192 -13.32 -2.75 4.78
CA PHE A 192 -14.51 -2.49 5.59
C PHE A 192 -14.57 -1.03 6.06
N PHE A 193 -13.44 -0.49 6.54
CA PHE A 193 -13.33 0.90 6.96
C PHE A 193 -13.56 1.87 5.80
N SER A 194 -13.00 1.60 4.61
CA SER A 194 -13.25 2.38 3.40
C SER A 194 -14.72 2.40 3.01
N ILE A 195 -15.42 1.26 3.08
CA ILE A 195 -16.86 1.18 2.81
C ILE A 195 -17.64 2.03 3.80
N LEU A 196 -17.34 1.94 5.10
CA LEU A 196 -17.99 2.75 6.13
C LEU A 196 -17.79 4.26 5.90
N LEU A 197 -16.58 4.68 5.51
CA LEU A 197 -16.30 6.07 5.17
C LEU A 197 -17.12 6.54 3.97
N LEU A 198 -17.23 5.71 2.93
CA LEU A 198 -18.06 6.03 1.76
C LEU A 198 -19.54 6.13 2.12
N LEU A 199 -20.08 5.19 2.89
CA LEU A 199 -21.48 5.22 3.33
C LEU A 199 -21.78 6.48 4.12
N ARG A 200 -20.93 6.85 5.08
CA ARG A 200 -21.09 8.11 5.83
C ARG A 200 -21.02 9.34 4.94
N ALA A 201 -20.13 9.35 3.95
CA ALA A 201 -20.03 10.46 3.01
C ALA A 201 -21.31 10.59 2.18
N VAL A 202 -21.85 9.47 1.69
CA VAL A 202 -23.10 9.42 0.92
C VAL A 202 -24.29 9.88 1.79
N GLU A 203 -24.47 9.34 2.99
CA GLU A 203 -25.56 9.73 3.89
C GLU A 203 -25.59 11.23 4.17
N LYS A 204 -24.42 11.81 4.51
CA LYS A 204 -24.29 13.24 4.78
C LYS A 204 -24.67 14.12 3.58
N MET A 205 -24.55 13.58 2.36
CA MET A 205 -24.85 14.28 1.12
C MET A 205 -26.29 14.09 0.66
N THR A 206 -26.83 12.89 0.79
CA THR A 206 -28.14 12.53 0.27
C THR A 206 -29.27 12.94 1.22
N ASP A 207 -29.06 12.94 2.54
CA ASP A 207 -30.11 13.27 3.52
C ASP A 207 -30.75 14.66 3.29
N PRO A 208 -30.00 15.76 3.06
CA PRO A 208 -30.62 17.06 2.79
C PRO A 208 -31.40 17.11 1.47
N MET A 209 -30.97 16.37 0.45
CA MET A 209 -31.64 16.32 -0.85
C MET A 209 -32.97 15.57 -0.76
N VAL A 210 -33.01 14.49 0.03
CA VAL A 210 -34.25 13.75 0.29
C VAL A 210 -35.25 14.64 1.03
N ARG A 211 -34.83 15.33 2.10
CA ARG A 211 -35.69 16.28 2.84
C ARG A 211 -36.24 17.41 1.97
N LEU A 212 -35.40 17.96 1.07
CA LEU A 212 -35.84 18.98 0.12
C LEU A 212 -36.91 18.44 -0.84
N SER A 213 -36.73 17.20 -1.33
CA SER A 213 -37.70 16.54 -2.20
C SER A 213 -39.03 16.32 -1.48
N GLU A 214 -39.00 15.78 -0.26
CA GLU A 214 -40.20 15.53 0.55
C GLU A 214 -40.97 16.83 0.83
N MET A 215 -40.26 17.90 1.21
CA MET A 215 -40.90 19.17 1.49
C MET A 215 -41.45 19.86 0.25
N ALA A 216 -40.82 19.67 -0.92
CA ALA A 216 -41.37 20.15 -2.19
C ALA A 216 -42.69 19.45 -2.53
N THR A 217 -42.81 18.16 -2.22
CA THR A 217 -44.07 17.41 -2.36
C THR A 217 -45.15 17.97 -1.43
N GLU A 218 -44.86 18.18 -0.15
CA GLU A 218 -45.80 18.79 0.81
C GLU A 218 -46.27 20.19 0.36
N LEU A 219 -45.35 21.00 -0.18
CA LEU A 219 -45.69 22.31 -0.71
C LEU A 219 -46.62 22.22 -1.91
N SER A 220 -46.41 21.24 -2.81
CA SER A 220 -47.27 21.03 -3.97
C SER A 220 -48.68 20.59 -3.59
N ASP A 221 -48.84 19.89 -2.47
CA ASP A 221 -50.13 19.49 -1.91
C ASP A 221 -50.83 20.63 -1.15
N GLY A 222 -50.19 21.79 -1.04
CA GLY A 222 -50.75 22.99 -0.41
C GLY A 222 -50.47 23.12 1.09
N HIS A 223 -49.59 22.29 1.65
CA HIS A 223 -49.18 22.35 3.05
C HIS A 223 -47.98 23.28 3.24
N PHE A 224 -48.24 24.55 3.55
CA PHE A 224 -47.19 25.56 3.74
C PHE A 224 -46.74 25.74 5.20
N GLY A 225 -47.46 25.13 6.16
CA GLY A 225 -47.19 25.25 7.60
C GLY A 225 -46.18 24.25 8.17
N VAL A 226 -45.51 23.46 7.33
CA VAL A 226 -44.51 22.47 7.75
C VAL A 226 -43.27 23.16 8.32
N GLU A 227 -42.55 22.52 9.24
CA GLU A 227 -41.32 23.10 9.82
C GLU A 227 -40.24 23.36 8.74
N ASP A 228 -39.35 24.32 9.00
CA ASP A 228 -38.21 24.62 8.13
C ASP A 228 -37.20 23.48 8.12
N ILE A 229 -36.61 23.20 6.96
CA ILE A 229 -35.51 22.23 6.86
C ILE A 229 -34.31 22.81 7.61
N LYS A 230 -33.75 22.01 8.53
CA LYS A 230 -32.53 22.39 9.27
C LYS A 230 -31.35 22.47 8.32
N THR A 231 -30.50 23.47 8.51
CA THR A 231 -29.27 23.61 7.73
C THR A 231 -28.35 22.42 8.00
N SER A 232 -27.68 21.98 6.94
CA SER A 232 -26.58 21.03 7.02
C SER A 232 -25.30 21.77 7.47
N SER A 233 -24.14 21.13 7.46
CA SER A 233 -22.84 21.81 7.65
C SER A 233 -22.10 22.02 6.32
N ILE A 234 -22.82 21.96 5.20
CA ILE A 234 -22.27 22.02 3.84
C ILE A 234 -22.79 23.28 3.18
N TYR A 235 -21.88 24.18 2.81
CA TYR A 235 -22.23 25.54 2.44
C TYR A 235 -23.21 25.63 1.26
N GLU A 236 -23.00 24.87 0.18
CA GLU A 236 -23.92 24.90 -0.97
C GLU A 236 -25.28 24.30 -0.66
N ILE A 237 -25.34 23.29 0.21
CA ILE A 237 -26.61 22.70 0.64
C ILE A 237 -27.35 23.70 1.53
N ASP A 238 -26.66 24.35 2.46
CA ASP A 238 -27.25 25.32 3.39
C ASP A 238 -27.84 26.50 2.64
N HIS A 239 -27.14 26.98 1.61
CA HIS A 239 -27.63 28.06 0.76
C HIS A 239 -28.89 27.67 -0.03
N VAL A 240 -28.98 26.41 -0.50
CA VAL A 240 -30.18 25.92 -1.18
C VAL A 240 -31.34 25.73 -0.19
N VAL A 241 -31.06 25.18 0.99
CA VAL A 241 -32.04 25.00 2.07
C VAL A 241 -32.60 26.34 2.55
N GLU A 242 -31.74 27.35 2.74
CA GLU A 242 -32.16 28.69 3.16
C GLU A 242 -33.05 29.37 2.11
N ALA A 243 -32.66 29.30 0.83
CA ALA A 243 -33.47 29.82 -0.27
C ALA A 243 -34.83 29.11 -0.37
N PHE A 244 -34.84 27.79 -0.19
CA PHE A 244 -36.06 26.98 -0.22
C PHE A 244 -37.01 27.32 0.94
N ASN A 245 -36.49 27.41 2.17
CA ASN A 245 -37.29 27.81 3.34
C ASN A 245 -37.87 29.22 3.17
N ARG A 246 -37.09 30.17 2.62
CA ARG A 246 -37.59 31.52 2.31
C ARG A 246 -38.73 31.47 1.29
N MET A 247 -38.55 30.75 0.19
CA MET A 247 -39.57 30.59 -0.84
C MET A 247 -40.88 30.00 -0.27
N LYS A 248 -40.77 28.95 0.57
CA LYS A 248 -41.93 28.38 1.27
C LYS A 248 -42.68 29.43 2.08
N ASN A 249 -41.96 30.15 2.93
CA ASN A 249 -42.55 31.12 3.84
C ASN A 249 -43.17 32.32 3.10
N GLU A 250 -42.56 32.76 1.99
CA GLU A 250 -43.12 33.81 1.14
C GLU A 250 -44.39 33.34 0.42
N ILE A 251 -44.40 32.15 -0.18
CA ILE A 251 -45.60 31.57 -0.83
C ILE A 251 -46.73 31.40 0.18
N GLY A 252 -46.43 30.87 1.37
CA GLY A 252 -47.42 30.70 2.44
C GLY A 252 -48.08 32.04 2.82
N LYS A 253 -47.28 33.09 3.01
CA LYS A 253 -47.78 34.45 3.29
C LYS A 253 -48.64 35.01 2.15
N TYR A 254 -48.21 34.85 0.90
CA TYR A 254 -49.00 35.30 -0.25
C TYR A 254 -50.35 34.60 -0.32
N ILE A 255 -50.41 33.29 -0.04
CA ILE A 255 -51.67 32.53 -0.01
C ILE A 255 -52.58 33.00 1.12
N GLU A 256 -52.05 33.27 2.31
CA GLU A 256 -52.82 33.84 3.42
C GLU A 256 -53.37 35.22 3.08
N GLU A 257 -52.57 36.09 2.45
CA GLU A 257 -52.99 37.42 2.03
C GLU A 257 -54.10 37.35 0.98
N ILE A 258 -53.99 36.45 -0.01
CA ILE A 258 -55.04 36.21 -1.01
C ILE A 258 -56.34 35.77 -0.32
N ARG A 259 -56.27 34.82 0.62
CA ARG A 259 -57.46 34.36 1.37
C ARG A 259 -58.09 35.48 2.20
N TRP A 260 -57.28 36.33 2.81
CA TRP A 260 -57.76 37.47 3.60
C TRP A 260 -58.45 38.52 2.73
N GLN A 261 -57.86 38.87 1.58
CA GLN A 261 -58.47 39.79 0.62
C GLN A 261 -59.81 39.25 0.08
N GLU A 262 -59.91 37.94 -0.17
CA GLU A 262 -61.14 37.30 -0.63
C GLU A 262 -62.24 37.35 0.45
N ASN A 263 -61.90 37.08 1.72
CA ASN A 263 -62.83 37.20 2.83
C ASN A 263 -63.38 38.63 2.98
N ILE A 264 -62.51 39.65 2.93
CA ILE A 264 -62.94 41.06 2.99
C ILE A 264 -63.86 41.40 1.83
N LYS A 265 -63.53 40.94 0.62
CA LYS A 265 -64.36 41.19 -0.57
C LYS A 265 -65.74 40.55 -0.44
N GLN A 266 -65.83 39.34 0.14
CA GLN A 266 -67.10 38.69 0.42
C GLN A 266 -67.91 39.46 1.47
N GLU A 267 -67.28 39.86 2.57
CA GLU A 267 -67.93 40.63 3.64
C GLU A 267 -68.46 41.98 3.11
N TYR A 268 -67.63 42.71 2.36
CA TYR A 268 -68.03 43.95 1.71
C TYR A 268 -69.22 43.77 0.75
N MET A 269 -69.25 42.68 -0.02
CA MET A 269 -70.39 42.40 -0.90
C MET A 269 -71.66 42.04 -0.12
N GLN A 270 -71.54 41.33 1.01
CA GLN A 270 -72.68 41.05 1.88
C GLN A 270 -73.24 42.33 2.51
N GLU A 271 -72.38 43.23 3.00
CA GLU A 271 -72.81 44.52 3.53
C GLU A 271 -73.48 45.38 2.45
N ARG A 272 -72.92 45.44 1.24
CA ARG A 272 -73.53 46.17 0.13
C ARG A 272 -74.91 45.63 -0.24
N LEU A 273 -75.07 44.31 -0.27
CA LEU A 273 -76.37 43.67 -0.47
C LEU A 273 -77.36 44.00 0.66
N ARG A 274 -76.90 44.06 1.91
CA ARG A 274 -77.73 44.44 3.06
C ARG A 274 -78.19 45.90 2.95
N ASN A 275 -77.28 46.81 2.59
CA ASN A 275 -77.61 48.22 2.40
C ASN A 275 -78.60 48.44 1.25
N LEU A 276 -78.43 47.76 0.10
CA LEU A 276 -79.38 47.81 -1.01
C LEU A 276 -80.79 47.34 -0.60
N LYS A 277 -80.88 46.25 0.17
CA LYS A 277 -82.17 45.78 0.72
C LYS A 277 -82.79 46.80 1.67
N MET A 278 -81.98 47.49 2.48
CA MET A 278 -82.45 48.52 3.39
C MET A 278 -82.96 49.75 2.64
N GLU A 279 -82.25 50.21 1.61
CA GLU A 279 -82.70 51.29 0.73
C GLU A 279 -84.02 50.94 0.04
N GLU A 280 -84.17 49.69 -0.42
CA GLU A 280 -85.42 49.22 -1.00
C GLU A 280 -86.57 49.22 0.02
N LEU A 281 -86.33 48.78 1.26
CA LEU A 281 -87.31 48.81 2.34
C LEU A 281 -87.73 50.24 2.69
N VAL A 282 -86.78 51.17 2.81
CA VAL A 282 -87.06 52.59 3.04
C VAL A 282 -87.90 53.16 1.91
N ARG A 283 -87.51 52.90 0.65
CA ARG A 283 -88.27 53.37 -0.52
C ARG A 283 -89.69 52.79 -0.57
N ARG A 284 -89.88 51.52 -0.18
CA ARG A 284 -91.23 50.95 -0.04
C ARG A 284 -92.01 51.64 1.06
N MET A 285 -91.42 51.89 2.23
CA MET A 285 -92.09 52.60 3.33
C MET A 285 -92.52 54.01 2.91
N GLU A 286 -91.68 54.74 2.17
CA GLU A 286 -92.03 56.05 1.61
C GLU A 286 -93.25 56.00 0.68
N ILE A 287 -93.37 54.96 -0.15
CA ILE A 287 -94.52 54.75 -1.05
C ILE A 287 -95.80 54.41 -0.26
N TYR A 288 -95.71 53.77 0.90
CA TYR A 288 -96.86 53.47 1.77
C TYR A 288 -97.28 54.62 2.69
N THR A 289 -96.43 55.65 2.85
CA THR A 289 -96.71 56.83 3.68
C THR A 289 -97.26 58.04 2.90
N LEU A 290 -97.49 57.89 1.60
CA LEU A 290 -98.20 58.84 0.71
C LEU A 290 -99.59 58.29 0.38
#